data_AF-A0A3D5GKC9-F1
#
_entry.id   AF-A0A3D5GKC9-F1
#
_cell.length_a   1.000
_cell.length_b   1.000
_cell.length_c   1.000
_cell.angle_alpha   90.00
_cell.angle_beta   90.00
_cell.angle_gamma   90.00
#
_symmetry.space_group_name_H-M   'P 1'
#
loop_
_entity.id
_entity.type
_entity.pdbx_description
1 polymer ?
#
loop_
_entity_poly.entity_id
_entity_poly.type
_entity_poly.pdbx_seq_one_letter_code
_entity_poly.pdbx_strand_id
1 'polypeptide(L)' 'SPCSPARATLFTGQYLAEHGVSENSSFPTNTELPTDALTLGKLLRQQGYTSAYKGKWHLEGRPDPDMEAYGFSDWEG' A
#
# COMPACT_ATOMS: atom_id res chain seq x y z
N SER A 1 12.98 -3.43 -10.94
CA SER A 1 12.40 -2.72 -9.78
C SER A 1 12.03 -3.70 -8.69
N PRO A 2 12.38 -3.44 -7.43
CA PRO A 2 11.86 -4.18 -6.27
C PRO A 2 10.33 -4.08 -6.18
N CYS A 3 9.70 -5.02 -5.45
CA CYS A 3 8.25 -5.18 -5.46
C CYS A 3 7.51 -4.19 -4.55
N SER A 4 8.06 -3.77 -3.41
CA SER A 4 7.40 -2.76 -2.57
C SER A 4 7.36 -1.38 -3.26
N PRO A 5 8.46 -0.84 -3.81
CA PRO A 5 8.40 0.45 -4.50
C PRO A 5 7.45 0.43 -5.72
N ALA A 6 7.43 -0.67 -6.48
CA ALA A 6 6.49 -0.80 -7.60
C ALA A 6 5.03 -0.77 -7.16
N ARG A 7 4.69 -1.41 -6.03
CA ARG A 7 3.33 -1.37 -5.45
C ARG A 7 2.99 0.01 -4.91
N ALA A 8 3.94 0.68 -4.25
CA ALA A 8 3.75 2.04 -3.75
C ALA A 8 3.44 2.99 -4.90
N THR A 9 4.20 2.93 -5.99
CA THR A 9 3.93 3.69 -7.22
C THR A 9 2.55 3.37 -7.79
N LEU A 10 2.19 2.07 -7.90
CA LEU A 10 0.88 1.65 -8.42
C LEU A 10 -0.29 2.23 -7.61
N PHE A 11 -0.21 2.15 -6.28
CA PHE A 11 -1.35 2.53 -5.43
C PHE A 11 -1.41 4.02 -5.14
N THR A 12 -0.30 4.74 -5.15
CA THR A 12 -0.30 6.21 -4.90
C THR A 12 -0.31 7.03 -6.18
N GLY A 13 0.09 6.46 -7.31
CA GLY A 13 0.35 7.20 -8.55
C GLY A 13 1.58 8.11 -8.48
N GLN A 14 2.36 8.03 -7.40
CA GLN A 14 3.52 8.89 -7.14
C GLN A 14 4.83 8.23 -7.56
N TYR A 15 5.84 9.04 -7.86
CA TYR A 15 7.21 8.55 -8.06
C TYR A 15 7.87 8.16 -6.73
N LEU A 16 8.93 7.36 -6.81
CA LEU A 16 9.69 6.88 -5.64
C LEU A 16 10.14 8.00 -4.71
N ALA A 17 10.56 9.15 -5.26
CA ALA A 17 11.00 10.30 -4.48
C ALA A 17 9.88 10.91 -3.60
N GLU A 18 8.62 10.74 -4.01
CA GLU A 18 7.46 11.29 -3.31
C GLU A 18 6.92 10.30 -2.26
N HIS A 19 6.78 9.02 -2.62
CA HIS A 19 6.23 8.01 -1.71
C HIS A 19 7.27 7.39 -0.75
N GLY A 20 8.58 7.61 -0.97
CA GLY A 20 9.65 7.25 -0.04
C GLY A 20 9.99 5.76 0.10
N VAL A 21 9.08 4.83 -0.26
CA VAL A 21 9.34 3.38 -0.31
C VAL A 21 10.41 3.08 -1.37
N SER A 22 11.67 2.91 -0.97
CA SER A 22 12.82 2.74 -1.86
C SER A 22 13.30 1.29 -2.01
N GLU A 23 12.94 0.43 -1.08
CA GLU A 23 13.34 -0.98 -1.00
C GLU A 23 12.17 -1.87 -0.58
N ASN A 24 12.38 -3.19 -0.56
CA ASN A 24 11.33 -4.09 -0.12
C ASN A 24 11.13 -3.99 1.39
N SER A 25 9.88 -3.87 1.86
CA SER A 25 9.52 -3.85 3.28
C SER A 25 9.70 -5.24 3.91
N SER A 26 10.94 -5.69 4.06
CA SER A 26 11.31 -7.02 4.57
C SER A 26 11.96 -6.98 5.95
N PHE A 27 12.43 -5.81 6.37
CA PHE A 27 13.06 -5.56 7.65
C PHE A 27 12.41 -4.34 8.34
N PRO A 28 12.38 -4.28 9.67
CA PRO A 28 11.79 -3.16 10.42
C PRO A 28 12.43 -1.79 10.12
N THR A 29 13.63 -1.76 9.54
CA THR A 29 14.34 -0.53 9.17
C THR A 29 13.91 0.02 7.81
N ASN A 30 13.13 -0.73 7.02
CA ASN A 30 12.71 -0.31 5.70
C ASN A 30 11.55 0.68 5.79
N THR A 31 11.53 1.64 4.88
CA THR A 31 10.41 2.57 4.76
C THR A 31 9.15 1.83 4.30
N GLU A 32 8.09 1.92 5.11
CA GLU A 32 6.75 1.43 4.79
C GLU A 32 5.92 2.53 4.12
N LEU A 33 4.87 2.15 3.39
CA LEU A 33 3.91 3.15 2.90
C LEU A 33 3.08 3.65 4.10
N PRO A 34 3.08 4.96 4.42
CA PRO A 34 2.36 5.43 5.60
C PRO A 34 0.85 5.29 5.41
N THR A 35 0.13 5.02 6.49
CA THR A 35 -1.32 4.78 6.46
C THR A 35 -2.12 6.04 6.13
N ASP A 36 -1.52 7.22 6.13
CA ASP A 36 -2.14 8.47 5.66
C ASP A 36 -1.98 8.69 4.15
N ALA A 37 -1.12 7.92 3.46
CA ALA A 37 -0.91 8.01 2.02
C ALA A 37 -2.24 7.93 1.24
N LEU A 38 -2.41 8.80 0.25
CA LEU A 38 -3.60 8.80 -0.60
C LEU A 38 -3.48 7.68 -1.65
N THR A 39 -4.08 6.53 -1.35
CA THR A 39 -4.07 5.37 -2.24
C THR A 39 -5.25 5.37 -3.21
N LEU A 40 -5.15 4.57 -4.27
CA LEU A 40 -6.24 4.26 -5.19
C LEU A 40 -7.46 3.70 -4.44
N GLY A 41 -7.25 2.84 -3.44
CA GLY A 41 -8.33 2.32 -2.60
C GLY A 41 -9.10 3.44 -1.89
N LYS A 42 -8.40 4.41 -1.29
CA LYS A 42 -9.03 5.57 -0.64
C LYS A 42 -9.78 6.45 -1.63
N LEU A 43 -9.19 6.71 -2.80
CA LEU A 43 -9.82 7.49 -3.86
C LEU A 43 -11.12 6.83 -4.34
N LEU A 44 -11.11 5.52 -4.58
CA LEU A 44 -12.29 4.77 -4.96
C LEU A 44 -13.35 4.77 -3.86
N ARG A 45 -12.94 4.60 -2.59
CA ARG A 45 -13.85 4.64 -1.44
C ARG A 45 -14.54 5.99 -1.29
N GLN A 46 -13.84 7.10 -1.53
CA GLN A 46 -14.45 8.45 -1.54
C GLN A 46 -15.55 8.59 -2.59
N GLN A 47 -15.51 7.79 -3.66
CA GLN A 47 -16.55 7.74 -4.70
C GLN A 47 -17.62 6.68 -4.43
N GLY A 48 -17.63 6.06 -3.24
CA GLY A 48 -18.63 5.07 -2.83
C GLY A 48 -18.33 3.64 -3.26
N TYR A 49 -17.13 3.36 -3.79
CA TYR A 49 -16.75 1.99 -4.16
C TYR A 49 -16.29 1.19 -2.94
N THR A 50 -16.61 -0.11 -2.95
CA THR A 50 -15.96 -1.10 -2.11
C THR A 50 -14.88 -1.81 -2.93
N SER A 51 -13.64 -1.76 -2.48
CA SER A 51 -12.49 -2.33 -3.20
C SER A 51 -11.89 -3.49 -2.41
N ALA A 52 -12.00 -4.71 -2.95
CA ALA A 52 -11.37 -5.88 -2.35
C ALA A 52 -9.87 -5.92 -2.64
N TYR A 53 -9.05 -6.40 -1.69
CA TYR A 53 -7.62 -6.69 -1.94
C TYR A 53 -7.32 -8.15 -1.67
N LYS A 54 -6.80 -8.86 -2.67
CA LYS A 54 -6.49 -10.30 -2.56
C LYS A 54 -5.01 -10.55 -2.88
N GLY A 55 -4.32 -11.25 -1.98
CA GLY A 55 -2.93 -11.64 -2.05
C GLY A 55 -1.96 -10.67 -1.35
N LYS A 56 -0.70 -10.72 -1.81
CA LYS A 56 0.43 -10.09 -1.13
C LYS A 56 0.36 -8.56 -1.13
N TRP A 57 0.41 -7.92 0.05
CA TRP A 57 0.49 -6.47 0.21
C TRP A 57 1.92 -5.94 0.06
N HIS A 58 2.83 -6.30 0.98
CA HIS A 58 4.26 -5.98 0.93
C HIS A 58 4.61 -4.48 0.89
N LEU A 59 3.78 -3.62 1.48
CA LEU A 59 4.10 -2.22 1.75
C LEU A 59 4.23 -1.92 3.24
N GLU A 60 4.11 -2.96 4.06
CA GLU A 60 4.37 -2.99 5.49
C GLU A 60 5.13 -4.29 5.79
N GLY A 61 5.95 -4.29 6.84
CA GLY A 61 6.74 -5.43 7.29
C GLY A 61 5.98 -6.39 8.22
N ARG A 62 4.69 -6.12 8.47
CA ARG A 62 3.82 -6.98 9.28
C ARG A 62 3.07 -8.04 8.46
N PRO A 63 2.80 -9.22 9.02
CA PRO A 63 2.07 -10.28 8.34
C PRO A 63 0.57 -9.97 8.14
N ASP A 64 0.00 -9.10 8.98
CA ASP A 64 -1.40 -8.70 8.96
C ASP A 64 -1.49 -7.16 8.76
N PRO A 65 -1.47 -6.69 7.50
CA PRO A 65 -1.55 -5.28 7.16
C PRO A 65 -2.94 -4.70 7.40
N ASP A 66 -2.99 -3.44 7.86
CA ASP A 66 -4.26 -2.72 8.03
C ASP A 66 -4.75 -2.19 6.69
N MET A 67 -5.32 -3.10 5.90
CA MET A 67 -5.80 -2.79 4.55
C MET A 67 -6.93 -1.76 4.55
N GLU A 68 -7.70 -1.70 5.63
CA GLU A 68 -8.78 -0.72 5.80
C GLU A 68 -8.21 0.70 5.86
N ALA A 69 -7.08 0.90 6.54
CA ALA A 69 -6.36 2.17 6.54
C ALA A 69 -5.86 2.58 5.13
N TYR A 70 -5.63 1.62 4.24
CA TYR A 70 -5.24 1.88 2.84
C TYR A 70 -6.41 1.94 1.86
N GLY A 71 -7.66 1.93 2.33
CA GLY A 71 -8.81 2.06 1.43
C GLY A 71 -9.28 0.75 0.80
N PHE A 72 -8.75 -0.40 1.22
CA PHE A 72 -9.15 -1.71 0.72
C PHE A 72 -9.89 -2.51 1.79
N SER A 73 -11.02 -3.06 1.41
CA SER A 73 -11.85 -3.92 2.27
C SER A 73 -11.69 -5.38 1.87
N ASP A 74 -12.27 -6.31 2.65
CA ASP A 74 -12.30 -7.74 2.34
C ASP A 74 -10.90 -8.29 1.94
N TRP A 75 -9.90 -8.05 2.81
CA TRP A 75 -8.56 -8.52 2.56
C TRP A 75 -8.40 -10.02 2.81
N GLU A 76 -7.65 -10.68 1.93
CA GLU A 76 -7.19 -12.06 2.09
C GLU A 76 -5.76 -12.14 1.56
N GLY A 77 -4.79 -12.55 2.37
CA GLY A 77 -3.35 -12.40 2.11
C GLY A 77 -2.54 -13.66 2.08
#